data_AF-A0A938CWU3-F1
#
_entry.id   AF-A0A938CWU3-F1
#
_cell.length_a   1.000
_cell.length_b   1.000
_cell.length_c   1.000
_cell.angle_alpha   90.00
_cell.angle_beta   90.00
_cell.angle_gamma   90.00
#
_symmetry.space_group_name_H-M   'P 1'
#
loop_
_entity.id
_entity.type
_entity.pdbx_description
1 polymer ?
#
loop_
_entity_poly.entity_id
_entity_poly.type
_entity_poly.pdbx_seq_one_letter_code
_entity_poly.pdbx_strand_id
1 'polypeptide(L)'
;AVDVGHGQLDWRLRNDPRVVVLERTNARHLTAAQVPEAPALVVCDASFIGLEVVLPAALGLAAPGATLVALVKPQFEVGRGRVGKGGVVRDPALHAEVVARIVEWLERAMNWRVLGTAESPITGPEGNKEFLVAARKETD
;
A
#
# COMPACT_ATOMS: atom_id res chain seq x y z
N ALA A 1 10.85 -3.44 7.85
CA ALA A 1 10.79 -2.41 6.81
C ALA A 1 11.22 -3.03 5.49
N VAL A 2 10.36 -3.02 4.47
CA VAL A 2 10.60 -3.67 3.17
C VAL A 2 10.73 -2.58 2.11
N ASP A 3 11.79 -2.64 1.30
CA ASP A 3 11.99 -1.70 0.19
C ASP A 3 12.74 -2.39 -0.97
N VAL A 4 12.44 -1.98 -2.21
CA VAL A 4 13.15 -2.47 -3.41
C VAL A 4 14.50 -1.78 -3.61
N GLY A 5 14.66 -0.58 -3.07
CA GLY A 5 15.89 0.19 -3.05
C GLY A 5 16.88 -0.31 -2.00
N HIS A 6 17.94 0.49 -1.84
CA HIS A 6 19.01 0.23 -0.88
C HIS A 6 19.46 1.53 -0.24
N GLY A 7 19.81 1.48 1.05
CA GLY A 7 20.24 2.64 1.81
C GLY A 7 19.15 3.69 2.05
N GLN A 8 17.86 3.35 1.86
CA GLN A 8 16.76 4.33 1.93
C GLN A 8 16.32 4.59 3.37
N LEU A 9 16.38 3.57 4.23
CA LEU A 9 15.97 3.70 5.62
C LEU A 9 17.01 4.52 6.41
N ASP A 10 16.53 5.53 7.13
CA ASP A 10 17.34 6.39 8.01
C ASP A 10 18.24 5.56 8.93
N TRP A 11 19.46 6.05 9.17
CA TRP A 11 20.48 5.34 9.93
C TRP A 11 20.01 4.94 11.34
N ARG A 12 19.23 5.77 12.02
CA ARG A 12 18.75 5.46 13.37
C ARG A 12 17.72 4.33 13.35
N LEU A 13 16.79 4.36 12.40
CA LEU A 13 15.78 3.30 12.23
C LEU A 13 16.39 1.98 11.78
N ARG A 14 17.40 2.04 10.88
CA ARG A 14 18.11 0.84 10.41
C ARG A 14 18.80 0.08 11.54
N ASN A 15 19.38 0.79 12.50
CA ASN A 15 20.13 0.19 13.60
C ASN A 15 19.27 -0.01 14.86
N ASP A 16 17.97 0.28 14.80
CA ASP A 16 17.08 0.02 15.91
C ASP A 16 16.82 -1.49 16.01
N PRO A 17 17.02 -2.13 17.19
CA PRO A 17 16.87 -3.58 17.33
C PRO A 17 15.43 -4.08 17.09
N ARG A 18 14.44 -3.18 17.07
CA ARG A 18 13.04 -3.51 16.76
C ARG A 18 12.76 -3.59 15.26
N VAL A 19 13.72 -3.21 14.41
CA VAL A 19 13.52 -3.07 12.97
C VAL A 19 14.32 -4.15 12.22
N VAL A 20 13.59 -5.08 11.60
CA VAL A 20 14.17 -5.97 10.58
C VAL A 20 14.10 -5.25 9.23
N VAL A 21 15.27 -5.07 8.60
CA VAL A 21 15.41 -4.38 7.32
C VAL A 21 15.50 -5.39 6.18
N LEU A 22 14.52 -5.34 5.27
CA LEU A 22 14.45 -6.15 4.06
C LEU A 22 14.58 -5.23 2.84
N GLU A 23 15.80 -4.81 2.54
CA GLU A 23 16.11 -4.03 1.33
C GLU A 23 16.33 -4.92 0.11
N ARG A 24 16.33 -4.31 -1.09
CA ARG A 24 16.41 -5.02 -2.37
C ARG A 24 15.38 -6.15 -2.46
N THR A 25 14.25 -5.98 -1.77
CA THR A 25 13.22 -6.99 -1.62
C THR A 25 11.95 -6.47 -2.26
N ASN A 26 11.49 -7.18 -3.29
CA ASN A 26 10.22 -6.87 -3.92
C ASN A 26 9.07 -7.39 -3.06
N ALA A 27 8.23 -6.48 -2.55
CA ALA A 27 7.11 -6.81 -1.67
C ALA A 27 6.13 -7.84 -2.28
N ARG A 28 6.04 -7.90 -3.61
CA ARG A 28 5.24 -8.89 -4.37
C ARG A 28 5.63 -10.35 -4.08
N HIS A 29 6.84 -10.57 -3.60
CA HIS A 29 7.44 -11.89 -3.42
C HIS A 29 7.80 -12.15 -1.95
N LEU A 30 7.22 -11.40 -1.01
CA LEU A 30 7.42 -11.65 0.41
C LEU A 30 6.92 -13.06 0.76
N THR A 31 7.70 -13.72 1.62
CA THR A 31 7.43 -15.06 2.10
C THR A 31 7.46 -15.11 3.62
N ALA A 32 6.87 -16.16 4.20
CA ALA A 32 6.95 -16.42 5.63
C ALA A 32 8.39 -16.68 6.11
N ALA A 33 9.31 -17.07 5.23
CA ALA A 33 10.73 -17.18 5.60
C ALA A 33 11.37 -15.81 5.85
N GLN A 34 10.93 -14.77 5.13
CA GLN A 34 11.42 -13.40 5.30
C GLN A 34 10.68 -12.65 6.40
N VAL A 35 9.39 -12.94 6.58
CA VAL A 35 8.52 -12.36 7.61
C VAL A 35 7.90 -13.50 8.42
N PRO A 36 8.64 -14.10 9.36
CA PRO A 36 8.20 -15.27 10.12
C PRO A 36 7.10 -14.95 11.13
N GLU A 37 7.04 -13.71 11.61
CA GLU A 37 6.01 -13.24 12.51
C GLU A 37 4.87 -12.60 11.72
N ALA A 38 3.67 -13.15 11.86
CA ALA A 38 2.49 -12.66 11.16
C ALA A 38 2.16 -11.22 11.60
N PRO A 39 2.22 -10.21 10.70
CA PRO A 39 2.00 -8.82 11.11
C PRO A 39 0.57 -8.57 11.57
N ALA A 40 0.41 -7.90 12.72
CA ALA A 40 -0.89 -7.40 13.19
C ALA A 40 -1.27 -6.05 12.55
N LEU A 41 -0.30 -5.35 11.95
CA LEU A 41 -0.48 -4.11 11.21
C LEU A 41 0.38 -4.16 9.94
N VAL A 42 -0.24 -3.84 8.81
CA VAL A 42 0.42 -3.61 7.52
C VAL A 42 0.22 -2.15 7.15
N VAL A 43 1.32 -1.46 6.87
CA VAL A 43 1.29 -0.12 6.27
C VAL A 43 1.96 -0.17 4.90
N CYS A 44 1.40 0.53 3.92
CA CYS A 44 1.95 0.54 2.57
C CYS A 44 1.90 1.94 1.95
N ASP A 45 3.08 2.45 1.62
CA ASP A 45 3.28 3.58 0.74
C ASP A 45 4.25 3.13 -0.36
N ALA A 46 3.71 2.84 -1.55
CA ALA A 46 4.48 2.36 -2.69
C ALA A 46 4.25 3.27 -3.89
N SER A 47 5.29 3.45 -4.71
CA SER A 47 5.24 4.25 -5.93
C SER A 47 5.53 3.38 -7.14
N PHE A 48 5.03 3.81 -8.31
CA PHE A 48 5.22 3.13 -9.60
C PHE A 48 4.63 1.71 -9.70
N ILE A 49 3.76 1.34 -8.77
CA ILE A 49 3.07 0.05 -8.71
C ILE A 49 1.68 0.25 -8.10
N GLY A 50 0.68 -0.47 -8.61
CA GLY A 50 -0.67 -0.48 -8.03
C GLY A 50 -0.77 -1.39 -6.81
N LEU A 51 -1.68 -1.05 -5.90
CA LEU A 51 -1.89 -1.78 -4.64
C LEU A 51 -2.28 -3.25 -4.87
N GLU A 52 -3.14 -3.50 -5.86
CA GLU A 52 -3.58 -4.86 -6.24
C GLU A 52 -2.42 -5.77 -6.66
N VAL A 53 -1.29 -5.19 -7.08
CA VAL A 53 -0.09 -5.93 -7.48
C VAL A 53 0.88 -6.08 -6.31
N VAL A 54 1.10 -5.03 -5.52
CA VAL A 54 2.16 -5.01 -4.49
C VAL A 54 1.74 -5.65 -3.17
N LEU A 55 0.47 -5.54 -2.78
CA LEU A 55 -0.03 -5.95 -1.47
C LEU A 55 -0.35 -7.45 -1.28
N PRO A 56 -0.74 -8.26 -2.29
CA PRO A 56 -1.25 -9.61 -2.05
C PRO A 56 -0.38 -10.49 -1.14
N ALA A 57 0.94 -10.50 -1.37
CA ALA A 57 1.87 -11.28 -0.56
C ALA A 57 1.91 -10.80 0.90
N ALA A 58 1.98 -9.49 1.13
CA ALA A 58 2.01 -8.92 2.48
C ALA A 58 0.69 -9.16 3.24
N LEU A 59 -0.46 -9.02 2.58
CA LEU A 59 -1.78 -9.27 3.19
C LEU A 59 -1.99 -10.77 3.49
N GLY A 60 -1.45 -11.66 2.66
CA GLY A 60 -1.44 -13.09 2.88
C GLY A 60 -0.70 -13.49 4.17
N LEU A 61 0.39 -12.80 4.49
CA LEU A 61 1.21 -13.04 5.69
C LEU A 61 0.63 -12.42 6.97
N ALA A 62 -0.33 -11.49 6.86
CA ALA A 62 -0.90 -10.81 8.01
C ALA A 62 -1.71 -11.74 8.93
N ALA A 63 -1.68 -11.48 10.23
CA ALA A 63 -2.43 -12.24 11.23
C ALA A 63 -3.95 -12.06 11.06
N PRO A 64 -4.80 -13.02 11.46
CA PRO A 64 -6.25 -12.79 11.56
C PRO A 64 -6.56 -11.56 12.41
N GLY A 65 -7.50 -10.73 11.95
CA GLY A 65 -7.85 -9.48 12.65
C GLY A 65 -6.85 -8.34 12.48
N ALA A 66 -5.78 -8.53 11.70
CA ALA A 66 -4.78 -7.49 11.40
C ALA A 66 -5.40 -6.26 10.74
N THR A 67 -4.75 -5.11 10.92
CA THR A 67 -5.14 -3.84 10.32
C THR A 67 -4.24 -3.50 9.13
N LEU A 68 -4.82 -2.91 8.09
CA LEU A 68 -4.15 -2.35 6.93
C LEU A 68 -4.37 -0.84 6.94
N VAL A 69 -3.32 -0.07 6.67
CA VAL A 69 -3.41 1.32 6.22
C VAL A 69 -2.55 1.47 4.97
N ALA A 70 -3.17 1.71 3.82
CA ALA A 70 -2.45 1.86 2.55
C ALA A 70 -2.74 3.21 1.89
N LEU A 71 -1.72 3.76 1.24
CA LEU A 71 -1.82 4.97 0.46
C LEU A 71 -2.17 4.62 -0.99
N VAL A 72 -3.37 5.00 -1.42
CA VAL A 72 -3.89 4.90 -2.77
C VAL A 72 -3.41 6.10 -3.57
N LYS A 73 -2.64 5.85 -4.63
CA LYS A 73 -2.04 6.88 -5.48
C LYS A 73 -2.61 6.80 -6.89
N PRO A 74 -3.65 7.57 -7.24
CA PRO A 74 -4.35 7.45 -8.53
C PRO A 74 -3.43 7.40 -9.74
N GLN A 75 -2.32 8.16 -9.74
CA GLN A 75 -1.33 8.19 -10.81
C GLN A 75 -0.65 6.84 -11.11
N PHE A 76 -0.67 5.89 -10.17
CA PHE A 76 -0.15 4.54 -10.35
C PHE A 76 -1.26 3.49 -10.54
N GLU A 77 -2.52 3.91 -10.50
CA GLU A 77 -3.70 3.04 -10.43
C GLU A 77 -4.63 3.17 -11.65
N VAL A 78 -4.76 4.37 -12.23
CA VAL A 78 -5.73 4.63 -13.32
C VAL A 78 -5.39 3.96 -14.66
N GLY A 79 -4.18 3.39 -14.80
CA GLY A 79 -3.71 2.79 -16.05
C GLY A 79 -3.17 3.80 -17.07
N ARG A 80 -2.61 3.29 -18.18
CA ARG A 80 -1.96 4.12 -19.21
C ARG A 80 -3.00 4.99 -19.94
N GLY A 81 -2.64 6.23 -20.24
CA GLY A 81 -3.47 7.18 -21.00
C GLY A 81 -4.49 7.98 -20.16
N ARG A 82 -4.66 7.65 -18.88
CA ARG A 82 -5.56 8.37 -17.95
C ARG A 82 -4.84 9.29 -16.98
N VAL A 83 -3.52 9.37 -17.09
CA VAL A 83 -2.66 10.29 -16.34
C VAL A 83 -2.47 11.55 -17.18
N GLY A 84 -2.82 12.71 -16.61
CA GLY A 84 -2.72 14.00 -17.30
C GLY A 84 -1.29 14.53 -17.39
N LYS A 85 -1.16 15.74 -17.96
CA LYS A 85 0.13 16.45 -18.07
C LYS A 85 0.80 16.57 -16.71
N GLY A 86 2.11 16.26 -16.67
CA GLY A 86 2.93 16.29 -15.46
C GLY A 86 2.80 15.05 -14.57
N GLY A 87 2.19 13.96 -15.06
CA GLY A 87 2.01 12.77 -14.23
C GLY A 87 0.90 12.92 -13.17
N VAL A 88 0.00 13.89 -13.36
CA VAL A 88 -1.03 14.25 -12.36
C VAL A 88 -2.41 13.81 -12.83
N VAL A 89 -3.11 13.07 -11.97
CA VAL A 89 -4.53 12.76 -12.14
C VAL A 89 -5.33 13.88 -11.47
N ARG A 90 -6.02 14.70 -12.26
CA ARG A 90 -6.82 15.85 -11.76
C ARG A 90 -8.32 15.57 -11.71
N ASP A 91 -8.79 14.61 -12.49
CA ASP A 91 -10.21 14.28 -12.61
C ASP A 91 -10.70 13.61 -11.31
N PRO A 92 -11.63 14.23 -10.57
CA PRO A 92 -12.18 13.65 -9.34
C PRO A 92 -12.92 12.34 -9.59
N ALA A 93 -13.48 12.12 -10.80
CA ALA A 93 -14.13 10.86 -11.14
C ALA A 93 -13.12 9.71 -11.19
N LEU A 94 -11.90 9.96 -11.70
CA LEU A 94 -10.82 8.98 -11.69
C LEU A 94 -10.33 8.67 -10.28
N HIS A 95 -10.30 9.69 -9.40
CA HIS A 95 -9.96 9.48 -7.99
C HIS A 95 -10.97 8.56 -7.31
N ALA A 96 -12.27 8.88 -7.44
CA ALA A 96 -13.35 8.10 -6.86
C ALA A 96 -13.38 6.65 -7.40
N GLU A 97 -13.18 6.49 -8.72
CA GLU A 97 -13.10 5.17 -9.36
C GLU A 97 -11.97 4.32 -8.79
N VAL A 98 -10.76 4.88 -8.68
CA VAL A 98 -9.61 4.16 -8.14
C VAL A 98 -9.85 3.75 -6.69
N VAL A 99 -10.34 4.67 -5.85
CA VAL A 99 -10.62 4.36 -4.44
C VAL A 99 -11.68 3.27 -4.32
N ALA A 100 -12.78 3.37 -5.08
CA ALA A 100 -13.84 2.36 -5.09
C ALA A 100 -13.32 0.99 -5.54
N ARG A 101 -12.47 0.95 -6.57
CA ARG A 101 -11.84 -0.29 -7.05
C ARG A 101 -10.97 -0.94 -5.99
N ILE A 102 -10.14 -0.17 -5.30
CA ILE A 102 -9.28 -0.72 -4.22
C ILE A 102 -10.11 -1.22 -3.05
N VAL A 103 -11.19 -0.52 -2.68
CA VAL A 103 -12.14 -0.98 -1.65
C VAL A 103 -12.76 -2.32 -2.05
N GLU A 104 -13.31 -2.41 -3.26
CA GLU A 104 -13.92 -3.63 -3.76
C GLU A 104 -12.92 -4.79 -3.81
N TRP A 105 -11.70 -4.54 -4.28
CA TRP A 105 -10.65 -5.54 -4.34
C TRP A 105 -10.27 -6.07 -2.94
N LEU A 106 -10.11 -5.19 -1.94
CA LEU A 106 -9.82 -5.60 -0.56
C LEU A 106 -10.92 -6.51 0.00
N GLU A 107 -12.18 -6.13 -0.18
CA GLU A 107 -13.32 -6.87 0.37
C GLU A 107 -13.55 -8.19 -0.37
N ARG A 108 -13.56 -8.17 -1.70
CA ARG A 108 -13.97 -9.32 -2.51
C ARG A 108 -12.84 -10.30 -2.80
N ALA A 109 -11.62 -9.82 -3.01
CA ALA A 109 -10.50 -10.66 -3.45
C ALA A 109 -9.55 -11.03 -2.31
N MET A 110 -9.46 -10.19 -1.27
CA MET A 110 -8.47 -10.40 -0.19
C MET A 110 -9.07 -10.85 1.14
N ASN A 111 -10.40 -10.81 1.32
CA ASN A 111 -11.09 -11.03 2.60
C ASN A 111 -10.71 -10.01 3.70
N TRP A 112 -10.67 -8.72 3.32
CA TRP A 112 -10.43 -7.60 4.24
C TRP A 112 -11.63 -6.65 4.23
N ARG A 113 -12.25 -6.45 5.38
CA ARG A 113 -13.33 -5.46 5.52
C ARG A 113 -12.75 -4.05 5.58
N VAL A 114 -13.22 -3.18 4.69
CA VAL A 114 -12.79 -1.78 4.70
C VAL A 114 -13.44 -1.05 5.88
N LEU A 115 -12.62 -0.33 6.64
CA LEU A 115 -13.04 0.50 7.78
C LEU A 115 -13.35 1.93 7.37
N GLY A 116 -12.75 2.41 6.29
CA GLY A 116 -12.97 3.74 5.75
C GLY A 116 -11.89 4.18 4.78
N THR A 117 -12.14 5.31 4.13
CA THR A 117 -11.18 6.00 3.27
C THR A 117 -11.11 7.48 3.64
N ALA A 118 -9.99 8.12 3.34
CA ALA A 118 -9.79 9.55 3.59
C ALA A 118 -8.85 10.15 2.53
N GLU A 119 -8.94 11.46 2.29
CA GLU A 119 -7.88 12.16 1.54
C GLU A 119 -6.62 12.24 2.41
N SER A 120 -5.45 12.00 1.81
CA SER A 120 -4.16 12.21 2.47
C SER A 120 -4.02 13.69 2.85
N PRO A 121 -3.48 14.03 4.04
CA PRO A 121 -3.30 15.42 4.44
C PRO A 121 -2.23 16.15 3.62
N ILE A 122 -1.45 15.42 2.83
CA ILE A 122 -0.42 15.94 1.93
C ILE A 122 -0.60 15.38 0.52
N THR A 123 -0.23 16.18 -0.47
CA THR A 123 -0.18 15.76 -1.87
C THR A 123 1.15 15.09 -2.21
N GLY A 124 1.14 14.21 -3.21
CA GLY A 124 2.38 13.69 -3.78
C GLY A 124 3.27 14.78 -4.38
N PRO A 125 4.54 14.49 -4.71
CA PRO A 125 5.52 15.50 -5.14
C PRO A 125 5.09 16.37 -6.33
N GLU A 126 4.37 15.78 -7.28
CA GLU A 126 3.85 16.46 -8.48
C GLU A 126 2.47 17.11 -8.25
N GLY A 127 1.98 17.14 -7.00
CA GLY A 127 0.66 17.67 -6.65
C GLY A 127 -0.50 16.68 -6.86
N ASN A 128 -0.22 15.38 -6.98
CA ASN A 128 -1.27 14.38 -7.00
C ASN A 128 -2.01 14.34 -5.65
N LYS A 129 -3.34 14.33 -5.71
CA LYS A 129 -4.15 13.94 -4.56
C LYS A 129 -3.99 12.45 -4.34
N GLU A 130 -3.74 12.08 -3.09
CA GLU A 130 -3.57 10.70 -2.65
C GLU A 130 -4.60 10.41 -1.55
N PHE A 131 -4.94 9.14 -1.37
CA PHE A 131 -6.01 8.73 -0.45
C PHE A 131 -5.53 7.63 0.46
N LEU A 132 -6.01 7.60 1.69
CA LEU A 132 -5.81 6.51 2.62
C LEU A 132 -6.99 5.53 2.52
N VAL A 133 -6.68 4.24 2.57
CA VAL A 133 -7.66 3.18 2.84
C VAL A 133 -7.24 2.45 4.11
N ALA A 134 -8.19 2.29 5.03
CA ALA A 134 -8.04 1.46 6.22
C ALA A 134 -8.91 0.21 6.09
N ALA A 135 -8.37 -0.96 6.42
CA ALA A 135 -9.10 -2.22 6.36
C ALA A 135 -8.69 -3.16 7.50
N ARG A 136 -9.53 -4.15 7.79
CA ARG A 136 -9.25 -5.19 8.78
C ARG A 136 -9.40 -6.56 8.15
N LYS A 137 -8.41 -7.43 8.35
CA LYS A 137 -8.49 -8.83 7.93
C LYS A 137 -9.58 -9.52 8.72
N GLU A 138 -10.53 -10.15 8.03
CA GLU A 138 -11.58 -10.89 8.73
C GLU A 138 -10.96 -12.10 9.45
N THR A 139 -11.56 -12.43 10.59
CA THR A 139 -11.19 -13.59 11.41
C THR A 139 -12.23 -14.66 11.10
N ASP A 140 -11.92 -15.60 10.21
CA ASP A 140 -12.75 -16.78 10.03
C ASP A 140 -12.92 -17.54 11.37
#